data_AF-A0A6L7N3Z6-F1
#
_entry.id   AF-A0A6L7N3Z6-F1
#
_cell.length_a   1.000
_cell.length_b   1.000
_cell.length_c   1.000
_cell.angle_alpha   90.00
_cell.angle_beta   90.00
_cell.angle_gamma   90.00
#
_symmetry.space_group_name_H-M   'P 1'
#
loop_
_entity.id
_entity.type
_entity.pdbx_description
1 polymer ?
#
loop_
_entity_poly.entity_id
_entity_poly.type
_entity_poly.pdbx_seq_one_letter_code
_entity_poly.pdbx_strand_id
1 'polypeptide(L)'
;MFEFYGDNPIVSALMLDTDRRSPLRSIRVSKPLLRAPFIEAQHADGTLEVHQFARDDFSSHWAETRLLVTLLTGMEIKMDFSPGTLDREAQRREEILRIRDQGIEASRNLFEQGRYDEFVGCYGADCAHLPREAAKMLDEARRRLADSPPRVSGKSCSGARQ
;
A
#
# COMPACT_ATOMS: atom_id res chain seq x y z
N MET A 1 -5.74 4.98 1.21
CA MET A 1 -6.34 3.75 1.83
C MET A 1 -5.72 3.44 3.20
N PHE A 2 -4.41 3.53 3.37
CA PHE A 2 -3.74 3.23 4.65
C PHE A 2 -3.73 4.39 5.67
N GLU A 3 -4.10 5.61 5.28
CA GLU A 3 -4.16 6.79 6.17
C GLU A 3 -5.07 6.59 7.39
N PHE A 4 -6.04 5.67 7.33
CA PHE A 4 -6.92 5.31 8.45
C PHE A 4 -6.24 4.46 9.54
N TYR A 5 -5.00 4.01 9.32
CA TYR A 5 -4.25 3.12 10.23
C TYR A 5 -2.94 3.74 10.74
N GLY A 6 -2.81 5.07 10.66
CA GLY A 6 -1.58 5.80 11.03
C GLY A 6 -1.18 5.68 12.49
N ASP A 7 -2.10 5.29 13.38
CA ASP A 7 -1.84 5.07 14.81
C ASP A 7 -0.97 3.82 15.06
N ASN A 8 -0.89 2.89 14.09
CA ASN A 8 -0.04 1.74 14.19
C ASN A 8 1.37 2.07 13.63
N PRO A 9 2.42 2.10 14.47
CA PRO A 9 3.76 2.51 14.04
C PRO A 9 4.36 1.59 12.98
N ILE A 10 3.94 0.32 12.94
CA ILE A 10 4.40 -0.63 11.92
C ILE A 10 3.75 -0.33 10.58
N VAL A 11 2.44 -0.05 10.56
CA VAL A 11 1.74 0.34 9.33
C VAL A 11 2.32 1.63 8.78
N SER A 12 2.53 2.63 9.64
CA SER A 12 3.16 3.89 9.25
C SER A 12 4.56 3.67 8.65
N ALA A 13 5.40 2.83 9.27
CA ALA A 13 6.73 2.54 8.75
C ALA A 13 6.71 1.83 7.39
N LEU A 14 5.76 0.93 7.15
CA LEU A 14 5.66 0.17 5.90
C LEU A 14 4.94 0.92 4.77
N MET A 15 4.04 1.85 5.10
CA MET A 15 3.11 2.47 4.15
C MET A 15 3.43 3.94 3.85
N LEU A 16 4.26 4.63 4.64
CA LEU A 16 4.61 6.05 4.40
C LEU A 16 5.57 6.29 3.25
N ASP A 17 6.05 5.25 2.57
CA ASP A 17 6.92 5.43 1.41
C ASP A 17 6.15 5.19 0.11
N THR A 18 5.07 5.95 -0.05
CA THR A 18 4.27 6.04 -1.28
C THR A 18 5.03 6.63 -2.47
N ASP A 19 6.25 7.12 -2.27
CA ASP A 19 7.17 7.57 -3.33
C ASP A 19 8.02 6.43 -3.92
N ARG A 20 7.88 5.19 -3.43
CA ARG A 20 8.71 4.08 -3.90
C ARG A 20 8.32 3.57 -5.28
N ARG A 21 9.30 3.64 -6.17
CA ARG A 21 9.21 3.13 -7.55
C ARG A 21 9.09 1.61 -7.64
N SER A 22 9.41 0.87 -6.59
CA SER A 22 9.41 -0.59 -6.60
C SER A 22 8.40 -1.17 -5.59
N PRO A 23 7.48 -2.05 -6.04
CA PRO A 23 6.55 -2.75 -5.16
C PRO A 23 7.26 -3.60 -4.11
N LEU A 24 6.59 -3.82 -2.97
CA LEU A 24 7.06 -4.73 -1.93
C LEU A 24 6.83 -6.18 -2.36
N ARG A 25 7.88 -6.99 -2.26
CA ARG A 25 7.87 -8.41 -2.66
C ARG A 25 7.62 -9.34 -1.48
N SER A 26 8.28 -9.10 -0.36
CA SER A 26 8.14 -9.93 0.83
C SER A 26 8.52 -9.17 2.08
N ILE A 27 7.90 -9.56 3.20
CA ILE A 27 8.22 -9.03 4.51
C ILE A 27 8.71 -10.17 5.40
N ARG A 28 9.84 -9.96 6.10
CA ARG A 28 10.28 -10.81 7.20
C ARG A 28 10.15 -10.07 8.52
N VAL A 29 9.54 -10.73 9.50
CA VAL A 29 9.36 -10.14 10.83
C VAL A 29 10.02 -11.01 11.88
N SER A 30 10.78 -10.36 12.76
CA SER A 30 11.51 -11.02 13.83
C SER A 30 11.32 -10.28 15.15
N LYS A 31 11.11 -11.05 16.23
CA LYS A 31 11.03 -10.57 17.61
C LYS A 31 12.06 -11.33 18.47
N PRO A 32 13.37 -11.15 18.25
CA PRO A 32 14.40 -11.90 18.97
C PRO A 32 14.40 -11.57 20.46
N LEU A 33 14.77 -12.56 21.30
CA LEU A 33 14.77 -12.40 22.77
C LEU A 33 15.71 -11.30 23.25
N LEU A 34 16.85 -11.08 22.59
CA LEU A 34 17.92 -10.19 23.05
C LEU A 34 18.12 -8.91 22.21
N ARG A 35 17.30 -8.66 21.19
CA ARG A 35 17.39 -7.45 20.36
C ARG A 35 16.02 -6.80 20.15
N ALA A 36 16.03 -5.54 19.73
CA ALA A 36 14.80 -4.88 19.29
C ALA A 36 14.11 -5.72 18.20
N PRO A 37 12.77 -5.87 18.24
CA PRO A 37 12.02 -6.43 17.13
C PRO A 37 12.28 -5.62 15.87
N PHE A 38 12.27 -6.30 14.74
CA PHE A 38 12.51 -5.66 13.46
C PHE A 38 11.68 -6.28 12.35
N ILE A 39 11.47 -5.48 11.31
CA ILE A 39 10.83 -5.87 10.06
C ILE A 39 11.81 -5.60 8.93
N GLU A 40 12.08 -6.63 8.14
CA GLU A 40 12.83 -6.54 6.90
C GLU A 40 11.83 -6.53 5.73
N ALA A 41 11.83 -5.46 4.94
CA ALA A 41 10.98 -5.30 3.77
C ALA A 41 11.85 -5.42 2.51
N GLN A 42 11.58 -6.43 1.68
CA GLN A 42 12.28 -6.64 0.43
C GLN A 42 11.41 -6.16 -0.74
N HIS A 43 11.98 -5.32 -1.58
CA HIS A 43 11.34 -4.78 -2.79
C HIS A 43 11.61 -5.66 -4.02
N ALA A 44 10.77 -5.52 -5.05
CA ALA A 44 10.93 -6.24 -6.31
C ALA A 44 12.24 -5.92 -7.06
N ASP A 45 12.80 -4.72 -6.88
CA ASP A 45 14.10 -4.31 -7.40
C ASP A 45 15.30 -4.91 -6.63
N GLY A 46 15.05 -5.67 -5.56
CA GLY A 46 16.08 -6.29 -4.71
C GLY A 46 16.52 -5.45 -3.53
N THR A 47 16.03 -4.21 -3.39
CA THR A 47 16.31 -3.34 -2.24
C THR A 47 15.76 -3.96 -0.97
N LEU A 48 16.54 -3.86 0.12
CA LEU A 48 16.18 -4.34 1.44
C LEU A 48 16.15 -3.18 2.42
N GLU A 49 15.07 -3.08 3.17
CA GLU A 49 14.93 -2.12 4.24
C GLU A 49 14.66 -2.78 5.58
N VAL A 50 15.15 -2.16 6.65
CA VAL A 50 15.05 -2.70 7.99
C VAL A 50 14.53 -1.63 8.92
N HIS A 51 13.37 -1.88 9.52
CA HIS A 51 12.76 -1.01 10.53
C HIS A 51 12.85 -1.69 11.89
N GLN A 52 13.39 -0.98 12.88
CA GLN A 52 13.44 -1.43 14.26
C GLN A 52 12.29 -0.80 15.05
N PHE A 53 11.72 -1.56 15.97
CA PHE A 53 10.58 -1.14 16.77
C PHE A 53 10.88 -1.32 18.26
N ALA A 54 10.15 -0.57 19.09
CA ALA A 54 10.10 -0.85 20.53
C ALA A 54 9.53 -2.26 20.76
N ARG A 55 9.93 -2.91 21.86
CA ARG A 55 9.41 -4.24 22.21
C ARG A 55 7.97 -4.22 22.66
N ASP A 56 7.61 -3.15 23.35
CA ASP A 56 6.29 -2.94 23.93
C ASP A 56 5.27 -2.85 22.80
N ASP A 57 4.17 -3.58 22.96
CA ASP A 57 3.04 -3.67 22.01
C ASP A 57 3.37 -4.13 20.58
N PHE A 58 4.63 -4.45 20.27
CA PHE A 58 5.05 -4.91 18.93
C PHE A 58 4.23 -6.09 18.42
N SER A 59 3.96 -7.07 19.28
CA SER A 59 3.17 -8.24 18.88
C SER A 59 1.73 -7.88 18.53
N SER A 60 1.13 -6.94 19.24
CA SER A 60 -0.23 -6.45 18.99
C SER A 60 -0.28 -5.61 17.71
N HIS A 61 0.65 -4.66 17.56
CA HIS A 61 0.79 -3.86 16.35
C HIS A 61 1.07 -4.73 15.11
N TRP A 62 1.91 -5.76 15.26
CA TRP A 62 2.22 -6.67 14.17
C TRP A 62 1.02 -7.54 13.80
N ALA A 63 0.27 -8.04 14.79
CA ALA A 63 -0.91 -8.85 14.51
C ALA A 63 -1.95 -8.07 13.67
N GLU A 64 -2.16 -6.78 13.96
CA GLU A 64 -3.01 -5.90 13.16
C GLU A 64 -2.41 -5.64 11.77
N THR A 65 -1.12 -5.29 11.69
CA THR A 65 -0.44 -5.04 10.41
C THR A 65 -0.48 -6.28 9.51
N ARG A 66 -0.24 -7.46 10.08
CA ARG A 66 -0.30 -8.74 9.35
C ARG A 66 -1.68 -8.94 8.74
N LEU A 67 -2.74 -8.67 9.50
CA LEU A 67 -4.12 -8.79 9.01
C LEU A 67 -4.36 -7.82 7.84
N LEU A 68 -3.96 -6.56 7.97
CA LEU A 68 -4.04 -5.55 6.90
C LEU A 68 -3.30 -5.98 5.63
N VAL A 69 -2.02 -6.30 5.76
CA VAL A 69 -1.15 -6.71 4.63
C VAL A 69 -1.73 -7.94 3.94
N THR A 70 -2.15 -8.96 4.70
CA THR A 70 -2.72 -10.19 4.15
C THR A 70 -4.01 -9.92 3.36
N LEU A 71 -4.91 -9.10 3.91
CA LEU A 71 -6.20 -8.83 3.27
C LEU A 71 -6.10 -7.94 2.03
N LEU A 72 -5.13 -7.03 1.98
CA LEU A 72 -5.09 -5.98 0.98
C LEU A 72 -4.03 -6.21 -0.12
N THR A 73 -2.93 -6.90 0.19
CA THR A 73 -1.75 -6.92 -0.69
C THR A 73 -1.39 -8.29 -1.25
N GLY A 74 -1.83 -9.39 -0.61
CA GLY A 74 -1.45 -10.74 -1.02
C GLY A 74 0.04 -11.06 -0.89
N MET A 75 0.77 -10.21 -0.15
CA MET A 75 2.21 -10.29 0.01
C MET A 75 2.63 -11.52 0.83
N GLU A 76 3.78 -12.10 0.48
CA GLU A 76 4.37 -13.18 1.27
C GLU A 76 4.91 -12.61 2.60
N ILE A 77 4.45 -13.18 3.71
CA ILE A 77 4.88 -12.82 5.06
C ILE A 77 5.66 -13.98 5.66
N LYS A 78 6.95 -13.78 5.92
CA LYS A 78 7.83 -14.73 6.62
C LYS A 78 7.93 -14.30 8.08
N MET A 79 7.64 -15.21 9.00
CA MET A 79 7.68 -14.92 10.43
C MET A 79 8.57 -15.93 11.14
N ASP A 80 9.48 -15.43 11.98
CA ASP A 80 10.39 -16.24 12.78
C ASP A 80 9.86 -16.46 14.22
N PHE A 81 8.59 -16.14 14.47
CA PHE A 81 7.94 -16.25 15.78
C PHE A 81 6.43 -16.46 15.63
N SER A 82 5.81 -17.04 16.65
CA SER A 82 4.34 -17.13 16.70
C SER A 82 3.77 -15.74 17.01
N PRO A 83 2.94 -15.16 16.12
CA PRO A 83 2.21 -13.96 16.47
C PRO A 83 1.24 -14.29 17.63
N GLY A 84 1.06 -13.34 18.54
CA GLY A 84 -0.01 -13.44 19.53
C GLY A 84 -1.37 -13.45 18.84
N THR A 85 -2.40 -13.96 19.52
CA THR A 85 -3.79 -13.87 19.06
C THR A 85 -4.27 -12.43 19.11
N LEU A 86 -4.86 -11.94 18.02
CA LEU A 86 -5.59 -10.69 18.02
C LEU A 86 -6.97 -10.95 18.62
N ASP A 87 -7.26 -10.39 19.80
CA ASP A 87 -8.63 -10.42 20.30
C ASP A 87 -9.54 -9.70 19.29
N ARG A 88 -10.68 -10.33 18.94
CA ARG A 88 -11.63 -9.83 17.92
C ARG A 88 -11.10 -9.71 16.48
N GLU A 89 -10.22 -10.62 16.05
CA GLU A 89 -9.72 -10.69 14.66
C GLU A 89 -10.84 -10.60 13.60
N ALA A 90 -11.97 -11.29 13.82
CA ALA A 90 -13.11 -11.28 12.91
C ALA A 90 -13.72 -9.87 12.74
N GLN A 91 -13.92 -9.15 13.84
CA GLN A 91 -14.46 -7.79 13.81
C GLN A 91 -13.50 -6.82 13.10
N ARG A 92 -12.19 -6.94 13.37
CA ARG A 92 -11.18 -6.12 12.68
C ARG A 92 -11.11 -6.44 11.19
N ARG A 93 -11.23 -7.70 10.81
CA ARG A 93 -11.31 -8.11 9.40
C ARG A 93 -12.49 -7.45 8.69
N GLU A 94 -13.67 -7.47 9.28
CA GLU A 94 -14.86 -6.80 8.72
C GLU A 94 -14.66 -5.30 8.57
N GLU A 95 -14.07 -4.65 9.58
CA GLU A 95 -13.77 -3.23 9.54
C GLU A 95 -12.77 -2.87 8.43
N ILE A 96 -11.70 -3.66 8.26
CA ILE A 96 -10.72 -3.48 7.19
C ILE A 96 -11.37 -3.57 5.82
N LEU A 97 -12.21 -4.60 5.61
CA LEU A 97 -12.91 -4.78 4.34
C LEU A 97 -13.90 -3.63 4.08
N ARG A 98 -14.61 -3.16 5.12
CA ARG A 98 -15.52 -2.02 5.02
C ARG A 98 -14.76 -0.74 4.63
N ILE A 99 -13.61 -0.45 5.26
CA ILE A 99 -12.79 0.73 4.94
C ILE A 99 -12.23 0.62 3.52
N ARG A 100 -11.77 -0.56 3.10
CA ARG A 100 -11.37 -0.83 1.71
C ARG A 100 -12.50 -0.49 0.74
N ASP A 101 -13.70 -1.00 0.98
CA ASP A 101 -14.85 -0.82 0.07
C ASP A 101 -15.30 0.64 0.03
N GLN A 102 -15.26 1.35 1.17
CA GLN A 102 -15.49 2.79 1.21
C GLN A 102 -14.45 3.59 0.42
N GLY A 103 -13.16 3.20 0.51
CA GLY A 103 -12.10 3.82 -0.28
C GLY A 103 -12.26 3.57 -1.78
N ILE A 104 -12.67 2.37 -2.18
CA ILE A 104 -12.98 2.02 -3.57
C ILE A 104 -14.11 2.90 -4.09
N GLU A 105 -15.21 2.99 -3.36
CA GLU A 105 -16.37 3.81 -3.76
C GLU A 105 -16.00 5.30 -3.85
N ALA A 106 -15.23 5.82 -2.90
CA ALA A 106 -14.74 7.19 -2.96
C ALA A 106 -13.89 7.45 -4.21
N SER A 107 -13.02 6.50 -4.59
CA SER A 107 -12.18 6.62 -5.78
C SER A 107 -12.96 6.51 -7.10
N ARG A 108 -14.12 5.83 -7.12
CA ARG A 108 -14.93 5.65 -8.34
C ARG A 108 -15.30 6.99 -8.99
N ASN A 109 -15.59 8.00 -8.18
CA ASN A 109 -15.86 9.36 -8.68
C ASN A 109 -14.70 9.93 -9.51
N LEU A 110 -13.45 9.63 -9.16
CA LEU A 110 -12.27 10.07 -9.92
C LEU A 110 -12.21 9.37 -11.29
N PHE A 111 -12.52 8.08 -11.33
CA PHE A 111 -12.59 7.31 -12.57
C PHE A 111 -13.67 7.84 -13.52
N GLU A 112 -14.87 8.09 -13.00
CA GLU A 112 -16.01 8.61 -13.78
C GLU A 112 -15.74 10.03 -14.32
N GLN A 113 -14.98 10.83 -13.59
CA GLN A 113 -14.52 12.16 -14.03
C GLN A 113 -13.35 12.12 -15.03
N GLY A 114 -12.84 10.94 -15.38
CA GLY A 114 -11.69 10.78 -16.27
C GLY A 114 -10.35 11.20 -15.64
N ARG A 115 -10.28 11.36 -14.32
CA ARG A 115 -9.07 11.68 -13.55
C ARG A 115 -8.29 10.40 -13.26
N TYR A 116 -7.82 9.75 -14.34
CA TYR A 116 -7.27 8.40 -14.28
C TYR A 116 -5.94 8.31 -13.52
N ASP A 117 -5.10 9.34 -13.56
CA ASP A 117 -3.84 9.35 -12.82
C ASP A 117 -4.07 9.38 -11.30
N GLU A 118 -4.96 10.26 -10.83
CA GLU A 118 -5.37 10.37 -9.44
C GLU A 118 -6.11 9.13 -8.98
N PHE A 119 -6.99 8.58 -9.84
CA PHE A 119 -7.64 7.30 -9.58
C PHE A 119 -6.63 6.17 -9.39
N VAL A 120 -5.65 6.02 -10.30
CA VAL A 120 -4.60 5.00 -10.17
C VAL A 120 -3.76 5.24 -8.93
N GLY A 121 -3.43 6.49 -8.61
CA GLY A 121 -2.68 6.88 -7.40
C GLY A 121 -3.37 6.53 -6.08
N CYS A 122 -4.70 6.33 -6.08
CA CYS A 122 -5.42 5.82 -4.90
C CYS A 122 -5.04 4.37 -4.56
N TYR A 123 -4.49 3.61 -5.52
CA TYR A 123 -4.15 2.20 -5.41
C TYR A 123 -2.64 2.02 -5.45
N GLY A 124 -2.07 1.49 -4.37
CA GLY A 124 -0.66 1.11 -4.34
C GLY A 124 -0.36 0.00 -5.34
N ALA A 125 0.90 -0.09 -5.78
CA ALA A 125 1.36 -1.14 -6.70
C ALA A 125 1.11 -2.56 -6.15
N ASP A 126 1.07 -2.70 -4.81
CA ASP A 126 0.93 -3.96 -4.10
C ASP A 126 -0.54 -4.37 -3.85
N CYS A 127 -1.53 -3.58 -4.26
CA CYS A 127 -2.95 -3.92 -4.09
C CYS A 127 -3.38 -5.06 -5.04
N ALA A 128 -3.24 -6.32 -4.63
CA ALA A 128 -3.60 -7.48 -5.44
C ALA A 128 -5.02 -8.02 -5.18
N HIS A 129 -5.60 -7.76 -4.00
CA HIS A 129 -6.88 -8.36 -3.56
C HIS A 129 -8.06 -7.38 -3.64
N LEU A 130 -8.18 -6.74 -4.80
CA LEU A 130 -9.31 -5.85 -5.08
C LEU A 130 -10.57 -6.65 -5.49
N PRO A 131 -11.77 -6.18 -5.12
CA PRO A 131 -13.01 -6.63 -5.74
C PRO A 131 -12.92 -6.55 -7.27
N ARG A 132 -13.52 -7.52 -7.96
CA ARG A 132 -13.40 -7.71 -9.42
C ARG A 132 -13.71 -6.44 -10.23
N GLU A 133 -14.71 -5.67 -9.80
CA GLU A 133 -15.09 -4.43 -10.49
C GLU A 133 -14.01 -3.35 -10.37
N ALA A 134 -13.47 -3.15 -9.16
CA ALA A 134 -12.39 -2.20 -8.91
C ALA A 134 -11.12 -2.59 -9.70
N ALA A 135 -10.78 -3.88 -9.75
CA ALA A 135 -9.66 -4.38 -10.54
C ALA A 135 -9.82 -4.05 -12.03
N LYS A 136 -11.01 -4.29 -12.61
CA LYS A 136 -11.30 -3.93 -14.01
C LYS A 136 -11.18 -2.43 -14.28
N MET A 137 -11.69 -1.59 -13.37
CA MET A 137 -11.56 -0.14 -13.48
C MET A 137 -10.10 0.30 -13.43
N LEU A 138 -9.30 -0.30 -12.55
CA LEU A 138 -7.86 -0.03 -12.44
C LEU A 138 -7.10 -0.37 -13.72
N ASP A 139 -7.39 -1.53 -14.32
CA ASP A 139 -6.77 -1.95 -15.58
C ASP A 139 -7.15 -1.01 -16.73
N GLU A 140 -8.42 -0.60 -16.81
CA GLU A 140 -8.88 0.35 -17.82
C GLU A 140 -8.23 1.73 -17.65
N ALA A 141 -8.15 2.24 -16.41
CA ALA A 141 -7.50 3.53 -16.13
C ALA A 141 -6.01 3.50 -16.53
N ARG A 142 -5.30 2.42 -16.20
CA ARG A 142 -3.89 2.23 -16.60
C ARG A 142 -3.73 2.19 -18.12
N ARG A 143 -4.64 1.52 -18.83
CA ARG A 143 -4.65 1.50 -20.31
C ARG A 143 -4.86 2.91 -20.88
N ARG A 144 -5.84 3.66 -20.37
CA ARG A 144 -6.13 5.05 -20.81
C ARG A 144 -4.94 5.98 -20.62
N LEU A 145 -4.18 5.82 -19.55
CA LEU A 145 -2.96 6.58 -19.30
C LEU A 145 -1.83 6.19 -20.26
N ALA A 146 -1.69 4.91 -20.60
CA ALA A 146 -0.69 4.43 -21.56
C ALA A 146 -1.00 4.87 -23.01
N ASP A 147 -2.27 4.89 -23.39
CA ASP A 147 -2.74 5.29 -24.72
C ASP A 147 -2.81 6.82 -24.90
N SER A 148 -2.70 7.59 -23.81
CA SER A 148 -2.66 9.05 -23.88
C SER A 148 -1.26 9.51 -24.31
N PRO A 149 -1.11 10.25 -25.42
CA PRO A 149 0.19 10.78 -25.82
C PRO A 149 0.74 11.70 -24.71
N PRO A 150 2.07 11.75 -24.50
CA PRO A 150 2.64 12.67 -23.53
C PRO A 150 2.15 14.08 -23.86
N ARG A 151 1.50 14.75 -22.90
CA ARG A 151 1.15 16.17 -23.03
C ARG A 151 2.45 16.92 -23.28
N VAL A 152 2.70 17.27 -24.54
CA VAL A 152 3.78 18.18 -24.91
C VAL A 152 3.48 19.48 -24.19
N SER A 153 4.19 19.71 -23.09
CA SER A 153 4.21 21.00 -22.42
C SER A 153 4.88 21.94 -23.42
N GLY A 154 4.06 22.69 -24.16
CA GLY A 154 4.53 23.62 -25.18
C GLY A 154 5.46 24.64 -24.53
N LYS A 155 6.77 24.43 -24.67
CA LYS A 155 7.77 25.48 -24.46
C LYS A 155 7.58 26.53 -25.56
N SER A 156 7.11 27.70 -25.12
CA SER A 156 7.42 29.04 -25.62
C SER A 156 7.67 29.20 -27.13
N CYS A 157 6.63 29.61 -27.87
CA CYS A 157 6.83 30.50 -29.02
C CYS A 157 7.03 31.93 -28.52
N SER A 158 8.26 32.27 -28.11
CA SER A 158 8.73 33.66 -28.11
C SER A 158 9.66 33.81 -29.30
N GLY A 159 9.07 34.15 -30.45
CA GLY A 159 9.79 34.55 -31.63
C GLY A 159 10.28 35.99 -31.46
N ALA A 160 11.53 36.16 -31.06
CA ALA A 160 12.25 37.40 -31.28
C ALA A 160 12.81 37.37 -32.71
N ARG A 161 12.29 38.23 -33.60
CA ARG A 161 12.97 38.72 -34.80
C ARG A 161 12.94 40.24 -34.69
N GLN A 162 14.12 40.80 -34.40
CA GLN A 162 14.97 41.59 -35.30
C GLN A 162 14.48 43.03 -35.44
#